data_AF-A0A7C2YH44-F1
#
_entry.id   AF-A0A7C2YH44-F1
#
_cell.length_a   1.000
_cell.length_b   1.000
_cell.length_c   1.000
_cell.angle_alpha   90.00
_cell.angle_beta   90.00
_cell.angle_gamma   90.00
#
_symmetry.space_group_name_H-M   'P 1'
#
loop_
_entity.id
_entity.type
_entity.pdbx_description
1 polymer ?
#
loop_
_entity_poly.entity_id
_entity_poly.type
_entity_poly.pdbx_seq_one_letter_code
_entity_poly.pdbx_strand_id
1 'polypeptide(L)'
;MAGKVDRIQDPELRASLQAAQESLRRGDYGDTVRRSAEAFLEMLRRRPELLQGQEGIRRIFMFPRLGVNLVVTPGSPPVLQFQRERFSFSEAVTYLEFATEQLLREGM
;
A
#
# COMPACT_ATOMS: atom_id res chain seq x y z
N MET A 1 14.50 -4.16 -4.08
CA MET A 1 13.17 -4.76 -3.76
C MET A 1 13.20 -6.26 -3.48
N ALA A 2 13.98 -7.08 -4.21
CA ALA A 2 14.00 -8.53 -4.01
C ALA A 2 14.33 -8.89 -2.54
N GLY A 3 13.47 -9.71 -1.91
CA GLY A 3 13.63 -10.17 -0.53
C GLY A 3 13.04 -9.28 0.57
N LYS A 4 12.64 -8.02 0.30
CA LYS A 4 11.98 -7.19 1.35
C LYS A 4 10.58 -7.73 1.68
N VAL A 5 9.81 -8.09 0.66
CA VAL A 5 8.45 -8.63 0.83
C VAL A 5 8.44 -9.92 1.64
N ASP A 6 9.44 -10.78 1.48
CA ASP A 6 9.52 -12.06 2.21
C ASP A 6 9.69 -11.90 3.72
N ARG A 7 10.10 -10.70 4.18
CA ARG A 7 10.29 -10.36 5.59
C ARG A 7 9.02 -9.84 6.27
N ILE A 8 7.94 -9.64 5.52
CA ILE A 8 6.62 -9.31 6.08
C ILE A 8 6.13 -10.53 6.87
N GLN A 9 5.69 -10.30 8.11
CA GLN A 9 5.35 -11.35 9.07
C GLN A 9 3.94 -11.91 8.85
N ASP A 10 3.00 -11.05 8.48
CA ASP A 10 1.62 -11.33 8.15
C ASP A 10 1.57 -12.07 6.82
N PRO A 11 1.13 -13.35 6.82
CA PRO A 11 1.18 -14.19 5.63
C PRO A 11 0.24 -13.69 4.53
N GLU A 12 -0.88 -13.04 4.87
CA GLU A 12 -1.85 -12.54 3.88
C GLU A 12 -1.33 -11.30 3.19
N LEU A 13 -0.79 -10.34 3.96
CA LEU A 13 -0.22 -9.11 3.41
C LEU A 13 1.06 -9.39 2.63
N ARG A 14 1.88 -10.34 3.10
CA ARG A 14 3.03 -10.86 2.35
C ARG A 14 2.60 -11.47 1.02
N ALA A 15 1.61 -12.37 1.01
CA ALA A 15 1.13 -12.99 -0.21
C ALA A 15 0.57 -11.95 -1.20
N SER A 16 -0.14 -10.94 -0.70
CA SER A 16 -0.64 -9.83 -1.53
C SER A 16 0.49 -9.05 -2.21
N LEU A 17 1.56 -8.70 -1.48
CA LEU A 17 2.70 -7.99 -2.06
C LEU A 17 3.61 -8.88 -2.92
N GLN A 18 3.67 -10.19 -2.67
CA GLN A 18 4.32 -11.14 -3.58
C GLN A 18 3.58 -11.21 -4.91
N ALA A 19 2.25 -11.22 -4.88
CA ALA A 19 1.44 -11.13 -6.10
C ALA A 19 1.66 -9.79 -6.82
N ALA A 20 1.72 -8.67 -6.10
CA ALA A 20 2.05 -7.36 -6.68
C ALA A 20 3.43 -7.34 -7.35
N GLN A 21 4.44 -7.97 -6.74
CA GLN A 21 5.76 -8.14 -7.36
C GLN A 21 5.71 -8.95 -8.67
N GLU A 22 4.90 -10.00 -8.70
CA GLU A 22 4.73 -10.82 -9.90
C GLU A 22 4.02 -10.04 -11.02
N SER A 23 2.98 -9.29 -10.69
CA SER A 23 2.30 -8.40 -11.63
C SER A 23 3.24 -7.35 -12.21
N LEU A 24 4.12 -6.78 -11.38
CA LEU A 24 5.14 -5.84 -11.83
C LEU A 24 6.10 -6.47 -12.85
N ARG A 25 6.55 -7.71 -12.59
CA ARG A 25 7.42 -8.47 -13.52
C ARG A 25 6.74 -8.74 -14.87
N ARG A 26 5.42 -8.94 -14.86
CA ARG A 26 4.61 -9.21 -16.06
C ARG A 26 4.20 -7.94 -16.82
N GLY A 27 4.50 -6.76 -16.28
CA GLY A 27 4.09 -5.48 -16.86
C GLY A 27 2.66 -5.05 -16.52
N ASP A 28 1.98 -5.75 -15.60
CA ASP A 28 0.66 -5.36 -15.11
C ASP A 28 0.79 -4.34 -13.98
N TYR A 29 1.02 -3.09 -14.38
CA TYR A 29 1.23 -1.97 -13.47
C TYR A 29 -0.06 -1.59 -12.72
N GLY A 30 -1.22 -1.78 -13.35
CA GLY A 30 -2.51 -1.49 -12.72
C GLY A 30 -2.78 -2.41 -11.55
N ASP A 31 -2.59 -3.72 -11.73
CA ASP A 31 -2.73 -4.70 -10.65
C ASP A 31 -1.66 -4.51 -9.57
N THR A 32 -0.43 -4.17 -9.95
CA THR A 32 0.65 -3.85 -8.99
C THR A 32 0.25 -2.70 -8.06
N VAL A 33 -0.22 -1.57 -8.62
CA VAL A 33 -0.66 -0.41 -7.84
C VAL A 33 -1.83 -0.78 -6.93
N ARG A 34 -2.83 -1.49 -7.47
CA ARG A 34 -4.02 -1.90 -6.72
C ARG A 34 -3.66 -2.73 -5.50
N ARG A 35 -2.96 -3.85 -5.69
CA ARG A 35 -2.57 -4.75 -4.59
C ARG A 35 -1.71 -4.06 -3.55
N SER A 36 -0.78 -3.21 -4.00
CA SER A 36 0.12 -2.49 -3.10
C SER A 36 -0.64 -1.48 -2.24
N ALA A 37 -1.52 -0.67 -2.85
CA ALA A 37 -2.34 0.29 -2.12
C ALA A 37 -3.33 -0.42 -1.18
N GLU A 38 -3.95 -1.51 -1.62
CA GLU A 38 -4.88 -2.31 -0.82
C GLU A 38 -4.20 -2.98 0.37
N ALA A 39 -2.98 -3.51 0.22
CA ALA A 39 -2.22 -4.08 1.33
C ALA A 39 -1.92 -3.03 2.41
N PHE A 40 -1.57 -1.81 2.01
CA PHE A 40 -1.39 -0.70 2.94
C PHE A 40 -2.72 -0.29 3.61
N LEU A 41 -3.82 -0.25 2.85
CA LEU A 41 -5.14 0.03 3.40
C LEU A 41 -5.57 -1.01 4.43
N GLU A 42 -5.32 -2.29 4.14
CA GLU A 42 -5.66 -3.41 5.02
C GLU A 42 -4.87 -3.33 6.33
N MET A 43 -3.58 -2.96 6.29
CA MET A 43 -2.81 -2.65 7.50
C MET A 43 -3.49 -1.56 8.34
N LEU A 44 -3.97 -0.47 7.73
CA LEU A 44 -4.67 0.60 8.45
C LEU A 44 -6.02 0.16 9.02
N ARG A 45 -6.72 -0.77 8.35
CA ARG A 45 -7.98 -1.34 8.84
C ARG A 45 -7.76 -2.27 10.03
N ARG A 46 -6.71 -3.09 9.99
CA ARG A 46 -6.31 -3.97 11.11
C ARG A 46 -5.79 -3.18 12.30
N ARG A 47 -5.11 -2.06 12.06
CA ARG A 47 -4.49 -1.21 13.07
C ARG A 47 -4.92 0.26 12.95
N PRO A 48 -6.18 0.59 13.29
CA PRO A 48 -6.70 1.95 13.17
C PRO A 48 -5.96 2.95 14.07
N GLU A 49 -5.27 2.50 15.11
CA GLU A 49 -4.40 3.33 15.95
C GLU A 49 -3.26 4.00 15.16
N LEU A 50 -2.85 3.42 14.03
CA LEU A 50 -1.83 3.99 13.15
C LEU A 50 -2.25 5.30 12.46
N LEU A 51 -3.54 5.63 12.50
CA LEU A 51 -4.10 6.88 11.98
C LEU A 51 -4.23 7.97 13.05
N GLN A 52 -3.82 7.70 14.29
CA GLN A 52 -3.95 8.65 15.39
C GLN A 52 -2.71 9.56 15.54
N GLY A 53 -2.95 10.77 16.03
CA GLY A 53 -1.90 11.74 16.35
C GLY A 53 -1.09 12.23 15.14
N GLN A 54 0.07 12.81 15.42
CA GLN A 54 0.95 13.41 14.40
C GLN A 54 1.52 12.37 13.43
N GLU A 55 1.84 11.17 13.92
CA GLU A 55 2.35 10.09 13.05
C GLU A 55 1.27 9.57 12.09
N GLY A 56 0.00 9.53 12.52
CA GLY A 56 -1.12 9.21 11.64
C GLY A 56 -1.31 10.25 10.52
N ILE A 57 -1.28 11.53 10.88
CA ILE A 57 -1.34 12.64 9.90
C ILE A 57 -0.18 12.54 8.91
N ARG A 58 1.03 12.32 9.40
CA ARG A 58 2.24 12.14 8.57
C ARG A 58 2.09 10.96 7.62
N ARG A 59 1.56 9.83 8.10
CA ARG A 59 1.36 8.62 7.28
C ARG A 59 0.37 8.86 6.14
N ILE A 60 -0.75 9.55 6.40
CA ILE A 60 -1.70 9.96 5.37
C ILE A 60 -1.04 10.92 4.37
N PHE A 61 -0.23 11.85 4.86
CA PHE A 61 0.46 12.82 4.01
C PHE A 61 1.49 12.18 3.08
N MET A 62 2.21 11.16 3.56
CA MET A 62 3.23 10.44 2.81
C MET A 62 2.67 9.38 1.84
N PHE A 63 1.37 9.07 1.89
CA PHE A 63 0.75 8.15 0.95
C PHE A 63 0.96 8.64 -0.50
N PRO A 64 1.40 7.80 -1.45
CA PRO A 64 1.61 8.22 -2.83
C PRO A 64 0.31 8.70 -3.45
N ARG A 65 0.29 9.91 -4.02
CA ARG A 65 -0.87 10.51 -4.69
C ARG A 65 -0.73 10.46 -6.21
N LEU A 66 -0.45 9.27 -6.74
CA LEU A 66 -0.15 9.05 -8.16
C LEU A 66 -1.32 8.35 -8.88
N GLY A 67 -2.53 8.88 -8.71
CA GLY A 67 -3.76 8.31 -9.30
C GLY A 67 -4.55 7.40 -8.36
N VAL A 68 -4.10 7.24 -7.10
CA VAL A 68 -4.90 6.66 -6.01
C VAL A 68 -4.92 7.65 -4.85
N ASN A 69 -6.10 7.93 -4.32
CA ASN A 69 -6.28 8.73 -3.11
C ASN A 69 -6.64 7.83 -1.93
N LEU A 70 -5.96 8.04 -0.81
CA LEU A 70 -6.40 7.55 0.49
C LEU A 70 -7.35 8.57 1.11
N VAL A 71 -8.61 8.18 1.30
CA VAL A 71 -9.61 9.00 1.97
C VAL A 71 -9.78 8.51 3.40
N VAL A 72 -9.49 9.40 4.34
CA VAL A 72 -9.67 9.16 5.77
C VAL A 72 -10.70 10.14 6.30
N THR A 73 -11.82 9.61 6.77
CA THR A 73 -12.91 10.39 7.34
C THR A 73 -13.08 10.00 8.81
N PRO A 74 -13.17 10.96 9.75
CA PRO A 74 -13.38 10.65 11.16
C PRO A 74 -14.60 9.74 11.36
N GLY A 75 -14.42 8.64 12.11
CA GLY A 75 -15.48 7.68 12.41
C GLY A 75 -15.83 6.71 11.26
N SER A 76 -15.14 6.75 10.13
CA SER A 76 -15.32 5.82 9.02
C SER A 76 -14.02 5.06 8.71
N PRO A 77 -14.10 3.79 8.26
CA PRO A 77 -12.91 3.09 7.76
C PRO A 77 -12.27 3.84 6.60
N PRO A 78 -10.94 3.83 6.48
CA PRO A 78 -10.27 4.43 5.33
C PRO A 78 -10.67 3.69 4.05
N VAL A 79 -10.70 4.44 2.94
CA VAL A 79 -11.00 3.90 1.61
C VAL A 79 -10.01 4.42 0.57
N LEU A 80 -9.81 3.63 -0.49
CA LEU A 80 -9.03 4.05 -1.65
C LEU A 80 -9.97 4.51 -2.76
N GLN A 81 -9.62 5.60 -3.42
CA GLN A 81 -10.28 6.07 -4.63
C GLN A 81 -9.28 6.06 -5.77
N PHE A 82 -9.51 5.18 -6.75
CA PHE A 82 -8.71 5.11 -7.97
C PHE A 82 -9.25 6.13 -8.97
N GLN A 83 -8.38 7.06 -9.38
CA GLN A 83 -8.75 8.13 -10.33
C GLN A 83 -8.59 7.70 -11.79
N ARG A 84 -7.89 6.59 -12.03
CA ARG A 84 -7.61 6.03 -13.36
C ARG A 84 -7.29 4.55 -13.25
N GLU A 85 -7.35 3.86 -14.39
CA GLU A 85 -7.11 2.41 -14.48
C GLU A 85 -5.69 2.05 -14.92
N ARG A 86 -4.99 2.96 -15.60
CA ARG A 86 -3.65 2.72 -16.16
C ARG A 86 -2.60 3.50 -15.38
N PHE A 87 -1.49 2.82 -15.11
CA PHE A 87 -0.35 3.35 -14.37
C PHE A 87 0.94 3.06 -15.12
N SER A 88 1.94 3.89 -14.91
CA SER A 88 3.29 3.68 -15.44
C SER A 88 4.08 2.69 -14.57
N PHE A 89 5.20 2.22 -15.10
CA PHE A 89 6.14 1.39 -14.34
C PHE A 89 6.63 2.11 -13.06
N SER A 90 7.00 3.38 -13.14
CA SER A 90 7.52 4.13 -11.98
C SER A 90 6.47 4.33 -10.90
N GLU A 91 5.20 4.50 -11.28
CA GLU A 91 4.08 4.58 -10.34
C GLU A 91 3.87 3.24 -9.63
N ALA A 92 3.88 2.13 -10.38
CA ALA A 92 3.76 0.79 -9.82
C ALA A 92 4.90 0.45 -8.84
N VAL A 93 6.15 0.75 -9.20
CA VAL A 93 7.30 0.62 -8.30
C VAL A 93 7.09 1.45 -7.04
N THR A 94 6.68 2.72 -7.18
CA THR A 94 6.48 3.62 -6.03
C THR A 94 5.46 3.07 -5.03
N TYR A 95 4.31 2.59 -5.49
CA TYR A 95 3.30 2.01 -4.60
C TYR A 95 3.78 0.74 -3.92
N LEU A 96 4.44 -0.16 -4.66
CA LEU A 96 4.96 -1.41 -4.12
C LEU A 96 6.04 -1.15 -3.06
N GLU A 97 6.96 -0.23 -3.32
CA GLU A 97 8.02 0.16 -2.39
C GLU A 97 7.43 0.76 -1.12
N PHE A 98 6.53 1.74 -1.30
CA PHE A 98 5.84 2.39 -0.19
C PHE A 98 5.13 1.36 0.69
N ALA A 99 4.27 0.51 0.11
CA ALA A 99 3.51 -0.47 0.88
C ALA A 99 4.43 -1.43 1.64
N THR A 100 5.46 -1.97 0.97
CA THR A 100 6.43 -2.88 1.58
C THR A 100 7.12 -2.23 2.77
N GLU A 101 7.56 -0.97 2.64
CA GLU A 101 8.25 -0.27 3.73
C GLU A 101 7.34 0.05 4.90
N GLN A 102 6.08 0.41 4.64
CA GLN A 102 5.10 0.64 5.71
C GLN A 102 4.81 -0.65 6.49
N LEU A 103 4.57 -1.77 5.82
CA LEU A 103 4.31 -3.06 6.46
C LEU A 103 5.48 -3.52 7.33
N LEU A 104 6.70 -3.46 6.79
CA LEU A 104 7.91 -3.82 7.55
C LEU A 104 8.13 -2.92 8.76
N ARG A 105 7.85 -1.61 8.64
CA ARG A 105 8.01 -0.66 9.74
C ARG A 105 7.07 -0.96 10.90
N GLU A 106 5.85 -1.39 10.60
CA GLU A 106 4.83 -1.68 11.63
C GLU A 106 4.90 -3.10 12.19
N GLY A 107 5.88 -3.90 11.75
CA GLY A 107 6.03 -5.29 12.17
C GLY A 107 4.89 -6.18 11.68
N MET A 108 4.23 -5.78 10.59
CA MET A 108 3.29 -6.63 9.88
C MET A 108 4.02 -7.65 9.04
#